data_AF-A0A2E8D003-F1
#
_entry.id   AF-A0A2E8D003-F1
#
_cell.length_a   1.000
_cell.length_b   1.000
_cell.length_c   1.000
_cell.angle_alpha   90.00
_cell.angle_beta   90.00
_cell.angle_gamma   90.00
#
_symmetry.space_group_name_H-M   'P 1'
#
loop_
_entity.id
_entity.type
_entity.pdbx_description
1 polymer ?
#
loop_
_entity_poly.entity_id
_entity_poly.type
_entity_poly.pdbx_seq_one_letter_code
_entity_poly.pdbx_strand_id
1 'polypeptide(L)'
;MIETDIQDLYALIRGAKFANSLQDAAAAAGQGDYSVAMEIVGNVRDRYEKAHLRTLKKDLSQVEAEATKEEAKRVASKQEKYRHALVKFDEVLTALNRQAVAQPTQESSSNAPVQATGKSPVPPQLPADLILEYESTDSRDARFQVIRRHFEVQEVAADHTIRSHTCYFLRDNDRDYFIRIAAADPSSNDISPEDAVSGEQLVSLSKTKFLDLGRRRRLVQLCTKASKPLTAGSILRQGELAGSPEDVQQANLLDIRARDAVLDVGAFTQLMDAASRCRLVPGADQIAHLRDREFRLGKYQEASRAIEGMSNQFIAAATQRAQRVRREEMDIASGKVKMAPRDLQAKRARDIAETQLVERARNRFMRVMEGLRILMRT
;
A
#
# COMPACT_ATOMS: atom_id res chain seq x y z
N MET A 1 -13.53 -17.69 18.82
CA MET A 1 -13.91 -16.51 19.64
C MET A 1 -13.34 -15.22 19.05
N ILE A 2 -12.03 -15.10 18.83
CA ILE A 2 -11.44 -13.86 18.28
C ILE A 2 -12.04 -13.46 16.93
N GLU A 3 -12.31 -14.42 16.04
CA GLU A 3 -12.92 -14.12 14.74
C GLU A 3 -14.30 -13.47 14.88
N THR A 4 -15.08 -13.91 15.87
CA THR A 4 -16.38 -13.31 16.23
C THR A 4 -16.19 -11.90 16.76
N ASP A 5 -15.19 -11.68 17.61
CA ASP A 5 -14.88 -10.35 18.15
C ASP A 5 -14.45 -9.36 17.06
N ILE A 6 -13.69 -9.82 16.05
CA ILE A 6 -13.31 -9.02 14.88
C ILE A 6 -14.54 -8.72 13.99
N GLN A 7 -15.46 -9.67 13.84
CA GLN A 7 -16.71 -9.45 13.10
C GLN A 7 -17.66 -8.47 13.79
N ASP A 8 -17.75 -8.52 15.13
CA ASP A 8 -18.52 -7.55 15.92
C ASP A 8 -17.92 -6.14 15.80
N LEU A 9 -16.58 -6.05 15.82
CA LEU A 9 -15.88 -4.80 15.56
C LEU A 9 -16.13 -4.27 14.14
N TYR A 10 -16.17 -5.16 13.13
CA TYR A 10 -16.56 -4.80 11.77
C TYR A 10 -17.97 -4.24 11.71
N ALA A 11 -18.93 -4.85 12.40
CA ALA A 11 -20.31 -4.37 12.45
C ALA A 11 -20.41 -2.95 13.04
N LEU A 12 -19.60 -2.65 14.07
CA LEU A 12 -19.57 -1.34 14.73
C LEU A 12 -19.04 -0.21 13.84
N ILE A 13 -18.07 -0.52 12.96
CA ILE A 13 -17.46 0.49 12.07
C ILE A 13 -17.95 0.38 10.62
N ARG A 14 -18.99 -0.41 10.37
CA ARG A 14 -19.51 -0.68 9.03
C ARG A 14 -19.87 0.64 8.32
N GLY A 15 -19.27 0.86 7.16
CA GLY A 15 -19.39 2.09 6.38
C GLY A 15 -18.16 3.00 6.44
N ALA A 16 -17.21 2.76 7.35
CA ALA A 16 -15.90 3.39 7.29
C ALA A 16 -15.07 2.82 6.12
N LYS A 17 -14.26 3.66 5.46
CA LYS A 17 -13.48 3.29 4.27
C LYS A 17 -12.48 2.13 4.51
N PHE A 18 -12.09 1.92 5.76
CA PHE A 18 -11.12 0.92 6.19
C PHE A 18 -11.77 -0.29 6.88
N ALA A 19 -13.11 -0.37 6.91
CA ALA A 19 -13.81 -1.49 7.56
C ALA A 19 -13.46 -2.84 6.92
N ASN A 20 -13.30 -2.89 5.59
CA ASN A 20 -12.99 -4.14 4.88
C ASN A 20 -11.66 -4.77 5.31
N SER A 21 -10.70 -3.97 5.78
CA SER A 21 -9.42 -4.50 6.30
C SER A 21 -9.61 -5.35 7.56
N LEU A 22 -10.72 -5.20 8.32
CA LEU A 22 -11.02 -6.11 9.42
C LEU A 22 -11.45 -7.51 8.94
N GLN A 23 -11.98 -7.64 7.73
CA GLN A 23 -12.26 -8.96 7.16
C GLN A 23 -10.97 -9.69 6.79
N ASP A 24 -9.97 -8.95 6.29
CA ASP A 24 -8.62 -9.48 6.06
C ASP A 24 -7.96 -9.91 7.39
N ALA A 25 -8.14 -9.12 8.45
CA ALA A 25 -7.67 -9.47 9.80
C ALA A 25 -8.37 -10.72 10.36
N ALA A 26 -9.69 -10.85 10.14
CA ALA A 26 -10.45 -12.04 10.53
C ALA A 26 -9.95 -13.29 9.79
N ALA A 27 -9.70 -13.17 8.48
CA ALA A 27 -9.15 -14.26 7.67
C ALA A 27 -7.76 -14.68 8.14
N ALA A 28 -6.87 -13.71 8.42
CA ALA A 28 -5.54 -13.99 8.97
C ALA A 28 -5.61 -14.66 10.36
N ALA A 29 -6.49 -14.19 11.24
CA ALA A 29 -6.72 -14.83 12.54
C ALA A 29 -7.27 -16.26 12.40
N GLY A 30 -8.15 -16.52 11.43
CA GLY A 30 -8.66 -17.86 11.13
C GLY A 30 -7.58 -18.82 10.60
N GLN A 31 -6.52 -18.29 9.99
CA GLN A 31 -5.35 -19.05 9.54
C GLN A 31 -4.29 -19.27 10.64
N GLY A 32 -4.48 -18.67 11.83
CA GLY A 32 -3.51 -18.72 12.92
C GLY A 32 -2.42 -17.64 12.86
N ASP A 33 -2.46 -16.76 11.86
CA ASP A 33 -1.50 -15.67 11.68
C ASP A 33 -1.87 -14.46 12.55
N TYR A 34 -1.82 -14.62 13.87
CA TYR A 34 -2.24 -13.60 14.82
C TYR A 34 -1.38 -12.33 14.80
N SER A 35 -0.11 -12.43 14.39
CA SER A 35 0.78 -11.27 14.24
C SER A 35 0.29 -10.33 13.12
N VAL A 36 -0.06 -10.91 11.97
CA VAL A 36 -0.60 -10.18 10.81
C VAL A 36 -1.96 -9.60 11.14
N ALA A 37 -2.84 -10.38 11.78
CA ALA A 37 -4.14 -9.89 12.24
C ALA A 37 -4.00 -8.70 13.20
N MET A 38 -3.05 -8.74 14.13
CA MET A 38 -2.77 -7.67 15.09
C MET A 38 -2.28 -6.39 14.40
N GLU A 39 -1.37 -6.51 13.42
CA GLU A 39 -0.89 -5.36 12.65
C GLU A 39 -2.03 -4.69 11.87
N ILE A 40 -2.89 -5.49 11.22
CA ILE A 40 -4.03 -4.98 10.46
C ILE A 40 -5.02 -4.27 11.40
N VAL A 41 -5.40 -4.89 12.52
CA VAL A 41 -6.34 -4.29 13.50
C VAL A 41 -5.75 -3.00 14.08
N GLY A 42 -4.45 -2.97 14.39
CA GLY A 42 -3.78 -1.77 14.90
C GLY A 42 -3.79 -0.61 13.88
N ASN A 43 -3.48 -0.92 12.62
CA ASN A 43 -3.55 0.06 11.53
C ASN A 43 -4.96 0.61 11.33
N VAL A 44 -5.99 -0.24 11.47
CA VAL A 44 -7.39 0.17 11.35
C VAL A 44 -7.79 1.06 12.54
N ARG A 45 -7.40 0.71 13.77
CA ARG A 45 -7.62 1.51 14.97
C ARG A 45 -7.06 2.92 14.82
N ASP A 46 -5.81 3.05 14.41
CA ASP A 46 -5.15 4.35 14.22
C ASP A 46 -5.86 5.22 13.17
N ARG A 47 -6.32 4.61 12.08
CA ARG A 47 -7.09 5.31 11.04
C ARG A 47 -8.46 5.74 11.55
N TYR A 48 -9.12 4.89 12.34
CA TYR A 48 -10.41 5.21 12.96
C TYR A 48 -10.29 6.37 13.94
N GLU A 49 -9.28 6.34 14.81
CA GLU A 49 -9.00 7.42 15.74
C GLU A 49 -8.75 8.73 14.99
N LYS A 50 -7.83 8.73 14.00
CA LYS A 50 -7.52 9.92 13.19
C LYS A 50 -8.75 10.48 12.46
N ALA A 51 -9.63 9.62 11.94
CA ALA A 51 -10.84 10.03 11.25
C ALA A 51 -11.85 10.72 12.18
N HIS A 52 -11.90 10.31 13.45
CA HIS A 52 -12.86 10.81 14.44
C HIS A 52 -12.28 11.76 15.49
N LEU A 53 -10.98 12.07 15.40
CA LEU A 53 -10.23 12.92 16.33
C LEU A 53 -10.86 14.30 16.51
N ARG A 54 -11.42 14.90 15.45
CA ARG A 54 -12.13 16.18 15.53
C ARG A 54 -13.39 16.10 16.39
N THR A 55 -14.13 15.00 16.30
CA THR A 55 -15.36 14.82 17.09
C THR A 55 -15.03 14.42 18.52
N LEU A 56 -13.97 13.62 18.72
CA LEU A 56 -13.50 13.19 20.03
C LEU A 56 -12.88 14.33 20.87
N LYS A 57 -12.23 15.32 20.23
CA LYS A 57 -11.63 16.49 20.90
C LYS A 57 -12.56 17.68 21.11
N LYS A 58 -13.82 17.61 20.67
CA LYS A 58 -14.78 18.69 20.97
C LYS A 58 -15.18 18.63 22.44
N ASP A 59 -14.94 19.73 23.15
CA ASP A 59 -15.37 19.87 24.54
C ASP A 59 -16.89 19.97 24.61
N LEU A 60 -17.51 18.98 25.26
CA LEU A 60 -18.96 18.89 25.43
C LEU A 60 -19.52 20.12 26.15
N SER A 61 -18.79 20.68 27.11
CA SER A 61 -19.18 21.88 27.85
C SER A 61 -19.27 23.14 26.97
N GLN A 62 -18.40 23.28 25.97
CA GLN A 62 -18.47 24.39 25.00
C GLN A 62 -19.61 24.18 24.01
N VAL A 63 -19.86 22.93 23.59
CA VAL A 63 -20.98 22.59 22.71
C VAL A 63 -22.32 22.79 23.42
N GLU A 64 -22.43 22.49 24.71
CA GLU A 64 -23.64 22.74 25.52
C GLU A 64 -23.90 24.23 25.76
N ALA A 65 -22.86 25.07 25.74
CA ALA A 65 -22.99 26.53 25.88
C ALA A 65 -23.42 27.23 24.59
N GLU A 66 -23.01 26.71 23.42
CA GLU A 66 -23.23 27.35 22.12
C GLU A 66 -24.34 26.72 21.27
N ALA A 67 -24.67 25.44 21.48
CA ALA A 67 -25.60 24.69 20.63
C ALA A 67 -26.93 24.39 21.34
N THR A 68 -27.93 23.98 20.55
CA THR A 68 -29.20 23.51 21.13
C THR A 68 -28.99 22.22 21.93
N LYS A 69 -29.79 21.99 22.98
CA LYS A 69 -29.72 20.77 23.82
C LYS A 69 -29.75 19.48 22.99
N GLU A 70 -30.46 19.47 21.86
CA GLU A 70 -30.50 18.32 20.95
C GLU A 70 -29.18 18.08 20.22
N GLU A 71 -28.48 19.13 19.81
CA GLU A 71 -27.19 19.04 19.13
C GLU A 71 -26.10 18.56 20.08
N ALA A 72 -26.08 19.07 21.32
CA ALA A 72 -25.19 18.57 22.37
C ALA A 72 -25.40 17.08 22.63
N LYS A 73 -26.65 16.62 22.77
CA LYS A 73 -26.99 15.20 22.94
C LYS A 73 -26.55 14.34 21.76
N ARG A 74 -26.69 14.85 20.52
CA ARG A 74 -26.22 14.14 19.30
C ARG A 74 -24.70 14.03 19.26
N VAL A 75 -23.97 15.07 19.67
CA VAL A 75 -22.50 15.05 19.74
C VAL A 75 -22.03 14.09 20.83
N ALA A 76 -22.62 14.13 22.01
CA ALA A 76 -22.33 13.20 23.11
C ALA A 76 -22.55 11.74 22.68
N SER A 77 -23.70 11.42 22.08
CA SER A 77 -24.00 10.07 21.60
C SER A 77 -23.01 9.60 20.52
N LYS A 78 -22.51 10.50 19.66
CA LYS A 78 -21.47 10.15 18.68
C LYS A 78 -20.12 9.90 19.33
N GLN A 79 -19.70 10.75 20.27
CA GLN A 79 -18.46 10.57 21.02
C GLN A 79 -18.44 9.25 21.78
N GLU A 80 -19.56 8.90 22.42
CA GLU A 80 -19.69 7.64 23.15
C GLU A 80 -19.61 6.42 22.24
N LYS A 81 -20.27 6.45 21.07
CA LYS A 81 -20.13 5.40 20.05
C LYS A 81 -18.69 5.23 19.58
N TYR A 82 -17.97 6.33 19.35
CA TYR A 82 -16.58 6.28 18.92
C TYR A 82 -15.65 5.75 20.00
N ARG A 83 -15.85 6.15 21.27
CA ARG A 83 -15.11 5.61 22.41
C ARG A 83 -15.37 4.12 22.59
N HIS A 84 -16.63 3.70 22.50
CA HIS A 84 -16.99 2.28 22.58
C HIS A 84 -16.29 1.45 21.50
N ALA A 85 -16.22 1.95 20.25
CA ALA A 85 -15.49 1.27 19.19
C ALA A 85 -13.97 1.18 19.48
N LEU A 86 -13.35 2.24 20.01
CA LEU A 86 -11.93 2.23 20.38
C LEU A 86 -11.62 1.24 21.52
N VAL A 87 -12.49 1.16 22.52
CA VAL A 87 -12.36 0.15 23.59
C VAL A 87 -12.43 -1.26 23.00
N LYS A 88 -13.35 -1.50 22.05
CA LYS A 88 -13.43 -2.79 21.36
C LYS A 88 -12.19 -3.12 20.53
N PHE A 89 -11.56 -2.12 19.90
CA PHE A 89 -10.26 -2.32 19.25
C PHE A 89 -9.19 -2.80 20.24
N ASP A 90 -9.11 -2.18 21.42
CA ASP A 90 -8.11 -2.51 22.44
C ASP A 90 -8.34 -3.90 23.05
N GLU A 91 -9.60 -4.30 23.24
CA GLU A 91 -10.00 -5.65 23.66
C GLU A 91 -9.53 -6.70 22.65
N VAL A 92 -9.81 -6.49 21.35
CA VAL A 92 -9.42 -7.40 20.27
C VAL A 92 -7.90 -7.49 20.14
N LEU A 93 -7.18 -6.37 20.19
CA LEU A 93 -5.71 -6.36 20.15
C LEU A 93 -5.11 -7.13 21.32
N THR A 94 -5.67 -6.97 22.52
CA THR A 94 -5.23 -7.71 23.71
C THR A 94 -5.50 -9.21 23.57
N ALA A 95 -6.66 -9.60 23.03
CA ALA A 95 -7.01 -10.99 22.78
C ALA A 95 -6.09 -11.64 21.73
N LEU A 96 -5.81 -10.93 20.63
CA LEU A 96 -4.87 -11.35 19.60
C LEU A 96 -3.45 -11.54 20.16
N ASN A 97 -2.99 -10.61 20.98
CA ASN A 97 -1.67 -10.72 21.61
C ASN A 97 -1.59 -11.92 22.58
N ARG A 98 -2.64 -12.17 23.38
CA ARG A 98 -2.70 -13.36 24.24
C ARG A 98 -2.60 -14.65 23.44
N GLN A 99 -3.19 -14.70 22.25
CA GLN A 99 -3.22 -15.90 21.42
C GLN A 99 -1.93 -16.09 20.61
N ALA A 100 -1.30 -14.99 20.20
CA ALA A 100 0.06 -15.01 19.67
C ALA A 100 1.08 -15.53 20.70
N VAL A 101 0.91 -15.18 21.98
CA VAL A 101 1.79 -15.64 23.08
C VAL A 101 1.45 -17.05 23.56
N ALA A 102 0.17 -17.44 23.51
CA ALA A 102 -0.29 -18.74 24.00
C ALA A 102 -0.12 -19.90 22.99
N GLN A 103 0.26 -19.63 21.73
CA GLN A 103 0.68 -20.68 20.83
C GLN A 103 2.15 -21.06 21.12
N PRO A 104 2.42 -22.22 21.75
CA PRO A 104 3.77 -22.77 21.72
C PRO A 104 4.08 -23.07 20.25
N THR A 105 5.29 -22.72 19.84
CA THR A 105 5.91 -23.07 18.57
C THR A 105 5.63 -24.55 18.24
N GLN A 106 4.57 -24.84 17.50
CA GLN A 106 4.31 -26.18 16.99
C GLN A 106 5.26 -26.38 15.82
N GLU A 107 6.38 -27.04 16.13
CA GLU A 107 7.13 -27.87 15.20
C GLU A 107 6.15 -28.66 14.34
N SER A 108 5.93 -28.20 13.10
CA SER A 108 5.27 -29.01 12.09
C SER A 108 6.31 -29.97 11.52
N SER A 109 6.46 -31.10 12.20
CA SER A 109 7.02 -32.31 11.63
C SER A 109 6.06 -32.85 10.56
N SER A 110 6.47 -32.81 9.29
CA SER A 110 6.00 -33.78 8.29
C SER A 110 7.18 -34.24 7.47
N ASN A 111 7.72 -35.41 7.86
CA ASN A 111 8.71 -36.17 7.13
C ASN A 111 8.09 -36.78 5.86
N ALA A 112 8.56 -36.36 4.69
CA ALA A 112 8.70 -37.19 3.50
C ALA A 112 9.92 -36.69 2.70
N PRO A 113 10.77 -37.58 2.15
CA PRO A 113 12.11 -37.22 1.73
C PRO A 113 12.12 -36.68 0.30
N VAL A 114 12.31 -35.37 0.14
CA VAL A 114 12.68 -34.77 -1.15
C VAL A 114 13.76 -33.72 -0.92
N GLN A 115 14.98 -34.11 -1.24
CA GLN A 115 16.13 -33.32 -1.68
C GLN A 115 16.32 -31.91 -1.09
N ALA A 116 17.33 -31.81 -0.25
CA ALA A 116 17.95 -30.58 0.18
C ALA A 116 18.31 -29.68 -1.01
N THR A 117 17.58 -28.58 -1.17
CA THR A 117 18.12 -27.32 -1.68
C THR A 117 17.71 -26.23 -0.70
N GLY A 118 18.61 -25.95 0.25
CA GLY A 118 18.45 -24.84 1.16
C GLY A 118 18.43 -23.51 0.41
N LYS A 119 17.42 -22.69 0.66
CA LYS A 119 17.52 -21.23 0.58
C LYS A 119 16.90 -20.65 1.84
N SER A 120 17.78 -20.37 2.80
CA SER A 120 17.66 -19.25 3.75
C SER A 120 17.04 -18.04 3.04
N PRO A 121 16.20 -17.21 3.69
CA PRO A 121 15.71 -15.99 3.06
C PRO A 121 16.91 -15.19 2.60
N VAL A 122 17.06 -15.04 1.29
CA VAL A 122 18.18 -14.30 0.69
C VAL A 122 18.13 -12.90 1.29
N PRO A 123 19.16 -12.48 2.06
CA PRO A 123 19.18 -11.16 2.66
C PRO A 123 19.08 -10.12 1.53
N PRO A 124 18.50 -8.93 1.78
CA PRO A 124 18.51 -7.86 0.79
C PRO A 124 19.96 -7.54 0.44
N GLN A 125 20.43 -8.07 -0.69
CA GLN A 125 21.75 -7.77 -1.21
C GLN A 125 21.73 -6.31 -1.62
N LEU A 126 22.75 -5.55 -1.20
CA LEU A 126 22.95 -4.20 -1.69
C LEU A 126 22.97 -4.25 -3.22
N PRO A 127 22.23 -3.39 -3.93
CA PRO A 127 22.24 -3.38 -5.39
C PRO A 127 23.69 -3.26 -5.89
N ALA A 128 24.12 -4.09 -6.83
CA ALA A 128 25.48 -4.03 -7.37
C ALA A 128 25.80 -2.63 -7.94
N ASP A 129 24.80 -2.00 -8.56
CA ASP A 129 24.87 -0.65 -9.10
C ASP A 129 25.18 0.41 -8.03
N LEU A 130 24.70 0.21 -6.80
CA LEU A 130 24.98 1.10 -5.67
C LEU A 130 26.47 1.08 -5.34
N ILE A 131 27.07 -0.11 -5.26
CA ILE A 131 28.47 -0.28 -4.84
C ILE A 131 29.38 0.39 -5.87
N LEU A 132 29.11 0.20 -7.17
CA LEU A 132 29.86 0.82 -8.25
C LEU A 132 29.73 2.36 -8.26
N GLU A 133 28.52 2.91 -8.07
CA GLU A 133 28.32 4.37 -8.02
C GLU A 133 28.92 4.98 -6.74
N TYR A 134 28.87 4.24 -5.63
CA TYR A 134 29.41 4.66 -4.34
C TYR A 134 30.94 4.71 -4.36
N GLU A 135 31.60 3.70 -4.91
CA GLU A 135 33.06 3.63 -5.03
C GLU A 135 33.63 4.63 -6.04
N SER A 136 32.91 4.89 -7.14
CA SER A 136 33.33 5.87 -8.17
C SER A 136 33.18 7.33 -7.75
N THR A 137 32.59 7.60 -6.57
CA THR A 137 32.39 8.95 -6.05
C THR A 137 33.50 9.33 -5.07
N ASP A 138 34.19 10.45 -5.29
CA ASP A 138 35.33 10.87 -4.44
C ASP A 138 34.91 11.62 -3.16
N SER A 139 33.76 12.30 -3.18
CA SER A 139 33.30 13.11 -2.04
C SER A 139 32.37 12.33 -1.10
N ARG A 140 32.62 12.42 0.21
CA ARG A 140 31.78 11.82 1.27
C ARG A 140 30.33 12.30 1.24
N ASP A 141 30.09 13.54 0.84
CA ASP A 141 28.73 14.07 0.74
C ASP A 141 28.01 13.56 -0.50
N ALA A 142 28.72 13.43 -1.62
CA ALA A 142 28.18 12.85 -2.85
C ALA A 142 27.86 11.36 -2.66
N ARG A 143 28.72 10.60 -1.97
CA ARG A 143 28.45 9.21 -1.56
C ARG A 143 27.17 9.06 -0.75
N PHE A 144 26.88 10.01 0.14
CA PHE A 144 25.63 10.01 0.89
C PHE A 144 24.41 10.34 0.02
N GLN A 145 24.57 11.15 -1.02
CA GLN A 145 23.51 11.38 -2.00
C GLN A 145 23.19 10.12 -2.79
N VAL A 146 24.21 9.34 -3.18
CA VAL A 146 24.02 8.02 -3.82
C VAL A 146 23.15 7.12 -2.92
N ILE A 147 23.48 7.02 -1.63
CA ILE A 147 22.67 6.25 -0.68
C ILE A 147 21.21 6.75 -0.62
N ARG A 148 20.99 8.06 -0.57
CA ARG A 148 19.64 8.65 -0.57
C ARG A 148 18.87 8.44 -1.88
N ARG A 149 19.53 8.18 -3.00
CA ARG A 149 18.87 7.82 -4.26
C ARG A 149 18.27 6.42 -4.19
N HIS A 150 18.98 5.47 -3.58
CA HIS A 150 18.56 4.07 -3.52
C HIS A 150 17.71 3.73 -2.28
N PHE A 151 17.92 4.40 -1.16
CA PHE A 151 17.30 4.06 0.12
C PHE A 151 16.56 5.23 0.75
N GLU A 152 15.50 4.91 1.50
CA GLU A 152 14.95 5.83 2.49
C GLU A 152 15.80 5.71 3.75
N VAL A 153 16.31 6.85 4.23
CA VAL A 153 17.24 6.90 5.35
C VAL A 153 16.46 7.22 6.62
N GLN A 154 16.44 6.29 7.58
CA GLN A 154 15.77 6.47 8.87
C GLN A 154 16.78 6.61 10.01
N GLU A 155 16.49 7.49 10.96
CA GLU A 155 17.36 7.73 12.12
C GLU A 155 17.16 6.64 13.19
N VAL A 156 18.27 6.15 13.74
CA VAL A 156 18.27 5.12 14.78
C VAL A 156 18.25 5.81 16.15
N ALA A 157 17.07 6.09 16.68
CA ALA A 157 16.92 6.90 17.90
C ALA A 157 16.58 6.08 19.17
N ALA A 158 16.06 4.86 19.01
CA ALA A 158 15.53 4.06 20.10
C ALA A 158 15.71 2.55 19.87
N ASP A 159 15.66 1.75 20.93
CA ASP A 159 15.93 0.30 20.86
C ASP A 159 15.03 -0.43 19.84
N HIS A 160 13.77 -0.04 19.71
CA HIS A 160 12.82 -0.63 18.75
C HIS A 160 13.13 -0.32 17.28
N THR A 161 14.05 0.60 17.00
CA THR A 161 14.53 0.90 15.64
C THR A 161 15.67 -0.03 15.21
N ILE A 162 16.23 -0.79 16.15
CA ILE A 162 17.26 -1.79 15.88
C ILE A 162 16.56 -3.07 15.44
N ARG A 163 16.76 -3.48 14.19
CA ARG A 163 16.11 -4.62 13.56
C ARG A 163 17.16 -5.60 13.05
N SER A 164 16.97 -6.87 13.37
CA SER A 164 17.75 -7.98 12.81
C SER A 164 17.65 -7.99 11.28
N HIS A 165 18.72 -8.43 10.61
CA HIS A 165 18.77 -8.60 9.16
C HIS A 165 18.50 -7.33 8.34
N THR A 166 18.57 -6.15 8.95
CA THR A 166 18.41 -4.88 8.25
C THR A 166 19.79 -4.24 8.00
N CYS A 167 19.92 -3.54 6.87
CA CYS A 167 21.15 -2.82 6.53
C CYS A 167 21.16 -1.44 7.18
N TYR A 168 22.32 -1.08 7.72
CA TYR A 168 22.62 0.23 8.28
C TYR A 168 23.83 0.81 7.59
N PHE A 169 23.89 2.13 7.52
CA PHE A 169 25.06 2.86 7.07
C PHE A 169 25.72 3.53 8.26
N LEU A 170 26.98 3.18 8.51
CA LEU A 170 27.81 3.71 9.59
C LEU A 170 28.91 4.59 9.01
N ARG A 171 28.95 5.85 9.43
CA ARG A 171 29.96 6.83 9.10
C ARG A 171 30.95 6.96 10.25
N ASP A 172 32.13 6.35 10.09
CA ASP A 172 33.26 6.59 10.98
C ASP A 172 34.11 7.78 10.51
N ASN A 173 35.06 8.23 11.33
CA ASN A 173 35.92 9.37 10.99
C ASN A 173 36.81 9.05 9.79
N ASP A 174 37.24 7.79 9.69
CA ASP A 174 38.21 7.33 8.69
C ASP A 174 37.55 6.56 7.54
N ARG A 175 36.45 5.85 7.80
CA ARG A 175 35.78 4.97 6.83
C ARG A 175 34.28 4.93 7.00
N ASP A 176 33.60 4.65 5.90
CA ASP A 176 32.16 4.41 5.84
C ASP A 176 31.92 2.92 5.66
N TYR A 177 30.94 2.37 6.37
CA TYR A 177 30.61 0.95 6.37
C TYR A 177 29.14 0.74 6.09
N PHE A 178 28.83 -0.28 5.29
CA PHE A 178 27.51 -0.88 5.27
C PHE A 178 27.51 -2.04 6.25
N ILE A 179 26.66 -1.97 7.27
CA ILE A 179 26.63 -2.99 8.32
C ILE A 179 25.26 -3.66 8.36
N ARG A 180 25.26 -4.95 8.64
CA ARG A 180 24.07 -5.77 8.89
C ARG A 180 24.16 -6.34 10.30
N ILE A 181 23.00 -6.67 10.88
CA ILE A 181 22.95 -7.28 12.22
C ILE A 181 22.47 -8.73 12.05
N ALA A 182 23.34 -9.68 12.38
CA ALA A 182 23.15 -11.10 12.08
C ALA A 182 21.99 -11.76 12.86
N ALA A 183 21.69 -11.29 14.07
CA ALA A 183 20.47 -11.55 14.83
C ALA A 183 20.52 -10.70 16.11
N ALA A 184 19.64 -9.71 16.25
CA ALA A 184 19.48 -9.02 17.52
C ALA A 184 18.58 -9.86 18.43
N ASP A 185 19.17 -10.52 19.43
CA ASP A 185 18.38 -11.01 20.56
C ASP A 185 17.83 -9.76 21.30
N PRO A 186 16.49 -9.61 21.44
CA PRO A 186 15.91 -8.47 22.14
C PRO A 186 16.41 -8.36 23.58
N SER A 187 16.87 -9.47 24.19
CA SER A 187 17.36 -9.52 25.57
C SER A 187 18.88 -9.27 25.71
N SER A 188 19.67 -9.44 24.65
CA SER A 188 21.12 -9.21 24.69
C SER A 188 21.45 -7.72 24.61
N ASN A 189 22.42 -7.24 25.38
CA ASN A 189 22.89 -5.85 25.29
C ASN A 189 23.96 -5.63 24.20
N ASP A 190 24.42 -6.72 23.59
CA ASP A 190 25.48 -6.69 22.58
C ASP A 190 24.91 -6.88 21.18
N ILE A 191 25.39 -6.04 20.27
CA ILE A 191 25.09 -6.08 18.84
C ILE A 191 26.37 -6.53 18.14
N SER A 192 26.27 -7.58 17.33
CA SER A 192 27.34 -8.06 16.48
C SER A 192 27.08 -7.62 15.04
N PRO A 193 27.60 -6.45 14.62
CA PRO A 193 27.50 -6.02 13.24
C PRO A 193 28.41 -6.88 12.35
N GLU A 194 27.95 -7.15 11.14
CA GLU A 194 28.72 -7.75 10.06
C GLU A 194 28.76 -6.75 8.91
N ASP A 195 29.88 -6.68 8.18
CA ASP A 195 29.97 -5.88 6.97
C ASP A 195 29.06 -6.48 5.89
N ALA A 196 28.16 -5.67 5.35
CA ALA A 196 27.18 -6.10 4.36
C ALA A 196 27.79 -6.35 2.97
N VAL A 197 29.01 -5.85 2.71
CA VAL A 197 29.73 -6.02 1.44
C VAL A 197 30.71 -7.19 1.53
N SER A 198 31.58 -7.20 2.54
CA SER A 198 32.61 -8.24 2.69
C SER A 198 32.13 -9.48 3.46
N GLY A 199 31.05 -9.36 4.24
CA GLY A 199 30.59 -10.41 5.14
C GLY A 199 31.46 -10.60 6.38
N GLU A 200 32.48 -9.75 6.58
CA GLU A 200 33.36 -9.83 7.73
C GLU A 200 32.63 -9.39 9.01
N GLN A 201 32.85 -10.12 10.10
CA GLN A 201 32.28 -9.75 11.39
C GLN A 201 33.04 -8.55 11.97
N LEU A 202 32.32 -7.46 12.22
CA LEU A 202 32.86 -6.26 12.83
C LEU A 202 32.86 -6.39 14.36
N VAL A 203 33.61 -5.49 15.02
CA VAL A 203 33.70 -5.44 16.48
C VAL A 203 32.29 -5.27 17.07
N SER A 204 31.93 -6.14 18.00
CA SER A 204 30.66 -6.05 18.71
C SER A 204 30.53 -4.72 19.47
N LEU A 205 29.36 -4.13 19.39
CA LEU A 205 29.01 -2.84 20.00
C LEU A 205 27.89 -3.03 21.00
N SER A 206 27.94 -2.33 22.13
CA SER A 206 26.78 -2.28 23.02
C SER A 206 25.60 -1.55 22.35
N LYS A 207 24.37 -1.93 22.68
CA LYS A 207 23.14 -1.24 22.23
C LYS A 207 23.20 0.26 22.52
N THR A 208 23.69 0.64 23.70
CA THR A 208 23.85 2.05 24.10
C THR A 208 24.78 2.83 23.16
N LYS A 209 25.91 2.24 22.77
CA LYS A 209 26.87 2.86 21.84
C LYS A 209 26.29 2.93 20.42
N PHE A 210 25.53 1.93 20.02
CA PHE A 210 24.84 1.90 18.72
C PHE A 210 23.79 3.01 18.61
N LEU A 211 22.98 3.22 19.66
CA LEU A 211 22.03 4.34 19.73
C LEU A 211 22.74 5.70 19.77
N ASP A 212 23.86 5.81 20.47
CA ASP A 212 24.64 7.05 20.50
C ASP A 212 25.20 7.41 19.12
N LEU A 213 25.60 6.43 18.31
CA LEU A 213 25.99 6.65 16.92
C LEU A 213 24.79 7.13 16.07
N GLY A 214 23.60 6.59 16.34
CA GLY A 214 22.36 7.03 15.70
C GLY A 214 22.00 8.48 16.02
N ARG A 215 22.01 8.84 17.30
CA ARG A 215 21.76 10.23 17.79
C ARG A 215 22.75 11.25 17.25
N ARG A 216 24.00 10.83 17.00
CA ARG A 216 25.04 11.67 16.38
C ARG A 216 24.93 11.72 14.85
N ARG A 217 23.90 11.11 14.25
CA ARG A 217 23.71 10.98 12.79
C ARG A 217 24.87 10.29 12.07
N ARG A 218 25.65 9.51 12.81
CA ARG A 218 26.74 8.68 12.27
C ARG A 218 26.25 7.30 11.89
N LEU A 219 25.08 6.90 12.36
CA LEU A 219 24.46 5.64 12.01
C LEU A 219 23.03 5.91 11.53
N VAL A 220 22.69 5.37 10.37
CA VAL A 220 21.33 5.47 9.83
C VAL A 220 20.88 4.11 9.31
N GLN A 221 19.60 3.83 9.46
CA GLN A 221 18.97 2.65 8.92
C GLN A 221 18.64 2.88 7.45
N LEU A 222 18.97 1.91 6.61
CA LEU A 222 18.64 1.92 5.19
C LEU A 222 17.37 1.11 4.97
N CYS A 223 16.27 1.79 4.70
CA CYS A 223 15.03 1.16 4.29
C CYS A 223 14.97 1.14 2.77
N THR A 224 14.55 0.01 2.20
CA THR A 224 14.21 -0.02 0.77
C THR A 224 13.10 1.02 0.54
N LYS A 225 13.21 1.81 -0.53
CA LYS A 225 12.12 2.72 -0.92
C LYS A 225 10.93 1.88 -1.35
N ALA A 226 10.12 1.43 -0.38
CA ALA A 226 8.77 0.99 -0.64
C ALA A 226 8.09 2.17 -1.35
N SER A 227 7.57 1.93 -2.56
CA SER A 227 6.82 2.91 -3.33
C SER A 227 5.68 3.46 -2.46
N LYS A 228 5.93 4.61 -1.82
CA LYS A 228 4.90 5.29 -1.03
C LYS A 228 3.75 5.64 -1.99
N PRO A 229 2.51 5.22 -1.71
CA PRO A 229 1.37 5.71 -2.46
C PRO A 229 1.24 7.21 -2.19
N LEU A 230 1.58 8.01 -3.20
CA LEU A 230 1.39 9.46 -3.17
C LEU A 230 -0.08 9.76 -2.92
N THR A 231 -0.38 10.14 -1.68
CA THR A 231 -1.63 10.82 -1.35
C THR A 231 -1.52 12.20 -1.94
N ALA A 232 -2.44 12.55 -2.83
CA ALA A 232 -2.53 13.86 -3.45
C ALA A 232 -2.61 14.95 -2.37
N GLY A 233 -1.54 15.75 -2.25
CA GLY A 233 -1.55 16.92 -1.37
C GLY A 233 -0.20 17.26 -0.75
N SER A 234 0.82 17.54 -1.55
CA SER A 234 1.93 18.42 -1.14
C SER A 234 2.75 18.85 -2.36
N ILE A 235 2.14 19.62 -3.26
CA ILE A 235 2.88 20.45 -4.21
C ILE A 235 2.86 21.85 -3.61
N LEU A 236 3.96 22.23 -2.96
CA LEU A 236 4.45 23.61 -2.81
C LEU A 236 5.71 23.57 -1.95
N ARG A 237 6.88 23.63 -2.58
CA ARG A 237 7.93 24.65 -2.35
C ARG A 237 9.23 24.30 -3.07
N GLN A 238 9.65 25.27 -3.90
CA GLN A 238 11.03 25.61 -4.33
C GLN A 238 11.77 24.56 -5.18
N GLY A 239 12.39 24.86 -6.32
CA GLY A 239 12.84 26.13 -6.88
C GLY A 239 14.28 25.95 -7.37
N GLU A 240 14.48 26.16 -8.68
CA GLU A 240 15.75 26.42 -9.38
C GLU A 240 16.74 25.25 -9.63
N LEU A 241 16.93 24.90 -10.91
CA LEU A 241 18.16 25.18 -11.66
C LEU A 241 17.99 24.87 -13.16
N ALA A 242 18.69 25.64 -13.97
CA ALA A 242 18.50 25.87 -15.39
C ALA A 242 18.77 24.64 -16.29
N GLY A 243 17.88 24.43 -17.27
CA GLY A 243 18.03 23.52 -18.40
C GLY A 243 16.90 23.75 -19.40
N SER A 244 17.23 23.86 -20.69
CA SER A 244 16.33 24.26 -21.78
C SER A 244 14.96 23.54 -21.77
N PRO A 245 13.83 24.26 -21.95
CA PRO A 245 12.49 23.76 -21.68
C PRO A 245 11.92 22.73 -22.68
N GLU A 246 12.53 22.52 -23.84
CA GLU A 246 11.91 21.70 -24.90
C GLU A 246 12.40 20.23 -24.93
N ASP A 247 13.68 19.95 -24.62
CA ASP A 247 14.20 18.57 -24.68
C ASP A 247 14.00 17.77 -23.37
N VAL A 248 13.82 18.46 -22.24
CA VAL A 248 13.64 17.82 -20.92
C VAL A 248 12.19 17.34 -20.71
N GLN A 249 11.22 17.89 -21.44
CA GLN A 249 9.81 17.52 -21.27
C GLN A 249 9.46 16.19 -21.95
N GLN A 250 10.08 15.81 -23.07
CA GLN A 250 9.77 14.53 -23.72
C GLN A 250 10.53 13.34 -23.11
N ALA A 251 11.77 13.52 -22.66
CA ALA A 251 12.53 12.45 -22.01
C ALA A 251 12.04 12.15 -20.58
N ASN A 252 11.69 13.17 -19.77
CA ASN A 252 11.14 12.94 -18.43
C ASN A 252 9.68 12.46 -18.44
N LEU A 253 8.85 12.82 -19.44
CA LEU A 253 7.48 12.28 -19.52
C LEU A 253 7.45 10.78 -19.83
N LEU A 254 8.43 10.28 -20.57
CA LEU A 254 8.54 8.85 -20.89
C LEU A 254 9.09 8.06 -19.70
N ASP A 255 10.08 8.58 -18.97
CA ASP A 255 10.66 7.88 -17.81
C ASP A 255 9.77 7.92 -16.55
N ILE A 256 9.02 9.02 -16.32
CA ILE A 256 8.04 9.10 -15.22
C ILE A 256 6.81 8.22 -15.51
N ARG A 257 6.33 8.16 -16.76
CA ARG A 257 5.23 7.26 -17.14
C ARG A 257 5.64 5.79 -17.12
N ALA A 258 6.88 5.46 -17.47
CA ALA A 258 7.41 4.11 -17.40
C ALA A 258 7.63 3.66 -15.94
N ARG A 259 8.11 4.55 -15.06
CA ARG A 259 8.30 4.27 -13.62
C ARG A 259 6.99 4.22 -12.82
N ASP A 260 5.97 4.98 -13.19
CA ASP A 260 4.60 4.87 -12.63
C ASP A 260 3.79 3.67 -13.21
N ALA A 261 4.39 2.91 -14.13
CA ALA A 261 3.79 1.79 -14.85
C ALA A 261 4.38 0.41 -14.49
N VAL A 262 5.08 0.27 -13.35
CA VAL A 262 5.22 -1.06 -12.76
C VAL A 262 3.84 -1.45 -12.22
N LEU A 263 3.16 -2.29 -12.97
CA LEU A 263 1.83 -2.80 -12.64
C LEU A 263 1.83 -3.32 -11.21
N ASP A 264 0.98 -2.75 -10.35
CA ASP A 264 0.82 -3.21 -8.98
C ASP A 264 -0.49 -3.99 -8.80
N VAL A 265 -0.61 -4.71 -7.69
CA VAL A 265 -1.86 -5.40 -7.29
C VAL A 265 -3.02 -4.40 -7.16
N GLY A 266 -2.71 -3.13 -6.88
CA GLY A 266 -3.64 -2.00 -6.85
C GLY A 266 -4.30 -1.73 -8.21
N ALA A 267 -3.57 -1.82 -9.32
CA ALA A 267 -4.09 -1.60 -10.66
C ALA A 267 -5.18 -2.61 -11.06
N PHE A 268 -5.01 -3.90 -10.69
CA PHE A 268 -6.05 -4.91 -10.89
C PHE A 268 -7.29 -4.65 -10.03
N THR A 269 -7.09 -4.19 -8.79
CA THR A 269 -8.21 -3.83 -7.89
C THR A 269 -8.99 -2.64 -8.45
N GLN A 270 -8.29 -1.63 -8.97
CA GLN A 270 -8.90 -0.48 -9.64
C GLN A 270 -9.61 -0.86 -10.95
N LEU A 271 -9.07 -1.84 -11.69
CA LEU A 271 -9.71 -2.38 -12.88
C LEU A 271 -11.00 -3.13 -12.52
N MET A 272 -10.96 -3.99 -11.50
CA MET A 272 -12.13 -4.73 -10.99
C MET A 272 -13.23 -3.79 -10.52
N ASP A 273 -12.89 -2.74 -9.77
CA ASP A 273 -13.84 -1.71 -9.34
C ASP A 273 -14.46 -0.95 -10.52
N ALA A 274 -13.67 -0.64 -11.55
CA ALA A 274 -14.19 0.03 -12.74
C ALA A 274 -15.07 -0.89 -13.59
N ALA A 275 -14.68 -2.17 -13.73
CA ALA A 275 -15.40 -3.20 -14.47
C ALA A 275 -16.75 -3.54 -13.83
N SER A 276 -16.80 -3.70 -12.51
CA SER A 276 -18.03 -3.96 -11.77
C SER A 276 -19.02 -2.80 -11.86
N ARG A 277 -18.52 -1.55 -11.81
CA ARG A 277 -19.36 -0.34 -11.90
C ARG A 277 -19.91 -0.11 -13.29
N CYS A 278 -19.18 -0.42 -14.35
CA CYS A 278 -19.64 -0.18 -15.72
C CYS A 278 -20.64 -1.25 -16.20
N ARG A 279 -20.68 -2.44 -15.56
CA ARG A 279 -21.62 -3.55 -15.87
C ARG A 279 -21.60 -4.05 -17.32
N LEU A 280 -20.58 -3.67 -18.09
CA LEU A 280 -20.39 -4.07 -19.49
C LEU A 280 -19.26 -5.09 -19.66
N VAL A 281 -18.47 -5.34 -18.61
CA VAL A 281 -17.37 -6.29 -18.64
C VAL A 281 -17.93 -7.67 -18.26
N PRO A 282 -17.95 -8.65 -19.19
CA PRO A 282 -18.32 -10.01 -18.86
C PRO A 282 -17.27 -10.63 -17.94
N GLY A 283 -17.71 -11.31 -16.88
CA GLY A 283 -16.80 -11.98 -15.95
C GLY A 283 -15.89 -11.02 -15.17
N ALA A 284 -16.37 -9.86 -14.73
CA ALA A 284 -15.58 -8.93 -13.93
C ALA A 284 -14.91 -9.58 -12.69
N ASP A 285 -15.54 -10.62 -12.12
CA ASP A 285 -14.99 -11.40 -11.01
C ASP A 285 -13.74 -12.21 -11.39
N GLN A 286 -13.58 -12.55 -12.68
CA GLN A 286 -12.40 -13.25 -13.20
C GLN A 286 -11.13 -12.39 -13.10
N ILE A 287 -11.26 -11.06 -13.02
CA ILE A 287 -10.12 -10.15 -12.85
C ILE A 287 -9.40 -10.42 -11.52
N ALA A 288 -10.14 -10.76 -10.45
CA ALA A 288 -9.55 -11.12 -9.16
C ALA A 288 -8.78 -12.44 -9.26
N HIS A 289 -9.35 -13.44 -9.92
CA HIS A 289 -8.68 -14.72 -10.16
C HIS A 289 -7.40 -14.56 -10.99
N LEU A 290 -7.43 -13.74 -12.05
CA LEU A 290 -6.24 -13.45 -12.86
C LEU A 290 -5.16 -12.72 -12.06
N ARG A 291 -5.55 -11.78 -11.19
CA ARG A 291 -4.62 -11.09 -10.29
C ARG A 291 -3.92 -12.07 -9.36
N ASP A 292 -4.68 -12.94 -8.71
CA ASP A 292 -4.13 -13.79 -7.64
C ASP A 292 -3.45 -15.05 -8.17
N ARG A 293 -3.91 -15.62 -9.30
CA ARG A 293 -3.38 -16.85 -9.87
C ARG A 293 -2.30 -16.62 -10.94
N GLU A 294 -2.50 -15.67 -11.84
CA GLU A 294 -1.57 -15.47 -12.97
C GLU A 294 -0.53 -14.40 -12.63
N PHE A 295 -1.00 -13.21 -12.23
CA PHE A 295 -0.13 -12.07 -12.01
C PHE A 295 0.80 -12.25 -10.80
N ARG A 296 0.29 -12.68 -9.63
CA ARG A 296 1.12 -12.92 -8.43
C ARG A 296 2.12 -14.07 -8.59
N LEU A 297 1.85 -15.04 -9.45
CA LEU A 297 2.75 -16.15 -9.74
C LEU A 297 3.76 -15.84 -10.87
N GLY A 298 3.80 -14.59 -11.35
CA GLY A 298 4.71 -14.15 -12.41
C GLY A 298 4.34 -14.64 -13.81
N LYS A 299 3.14 -15.20 -14.01
CA LYS A 299 2.65 -15.68 -15.31
C LYS A 299 2.07 -14.54 -16.14
N TYR A 300 2.90 -13.55 -16.45
CA TYR A 300 2.45 -12.30 -17.09
C TYR A 300 1.88 -12.52 -18.50
N GLN A 301 2.38 -13.51 -19.24
CA GLN A 301 1.87 -13.82 -20.58
C GLN A 301 0.46 -14.41 -20.56
N GLU A 302 0.17 -15.31 -19.61
CA GLU A 302 -1.17 -15.88 -19.40
C GLU A 302 -2.14 -14.79 -18.93
N ALA A 303 -1.72 -13.96 -17.97
CA ALA A 303 -2.47 -12.79 -17.52
C ALA A 303 -2.78 -11.81 -18.67
N SER A 304 -1.80 -11.53 -19.55
CA SER A 304 -1.97 -10.60 -20.67
C SER A 304 -3.00 -11.11 -21.66
N ARG A 305 -2.92 -12.38 -22.08
CA ARG A 305 -3.89 -12.98 -23.01
C ARG A 305 -5.32 -12.95 -22.46
N ALA A 306 -5.48 -13.25 -21.17
CA ALA A 306 -6.80 -13.23 -20.54
C ALA A 306 -7.39 -11.81 -20.43
N ILE A 307 -6.57 -10.83 -20.02
CA ILE A 307 -6.98 -9.42 -19.94
C ILE A 307 -7.31 -8.85 -21.32
N GLU A 308 -6.53 -9.18 -22.35
CA GLU A 308 -6.82 -8.79 -23.75
C GLU A 308 -8.14 -9.37 -24.23
N GLY A 309 -8.42 -10.65 -23.93
CA GLY A 309 -9.70 -11.28 -24.23
C GLY A 309 -10.89 -10.54 -23.62
N MET A 310 -10.82 -10.22 -22.32
CA MET A 310 -11.86 -9.45 -21.63
C MET A 310 -11.98 -8.02 -22.18
N SER A 311 -10.85 -7.37 -22.46
CA SER A 311 -10.83 -6.01 -23.03
C SER A 311 -11.52 -5.97 -24.39
N ASN A 312 -11.28 -6.95 -25.26
CA ASN A 312 -11.93 -7.04 -26.57
C ASN A 312 -13.45 -7.21 -26.46
N GLN A 313 -13.91 -8.09 -25.55
CA GLN A 313 -15.34 -8.27 -25.29
C GLN A 313 -15.98 -6.99 -24.73
N PHE A 314 -15.29 -6.31 -23.80
CA PHE A 314 -15.71 -5.03 -23.26
C PHE A 314 -15.81 -3.94 -24.34
N ILE A 315 -14.82 -3.82 -25.24
CA ILE A 315 -14.84 -2.85 -26.34
C ILE A 315 -16.01 -3.10 -27.29
N ALA A 316 -16.30 -4.37 -27.60
CA ALA A 316 -17.46 -4.74 -28.41
C ALA A 316 -18.77 -4.31 -27.72
N ALA A 317 -18.94 -4.62 -26.43
CA ALA A 317 -20.12 -4.24 -25.65
C ALA A 317 -20.27 -2.71 -25.52
N ALA A 318 -19.18 -1.99 -25.28
CA ALA A 318 -19.15 -0.53 -25.21
C ALA A 318 -19.56 0.12 -26.55
N THR A 319 -19.09 -0.44 -27.68
CA THR A 319 -19.45 0.02 -29.01
C THR A 319 -20.93 -0.20 -29.30
N GLN A 320 -21.48 -1.37 -28.97
CA GLN A 320 -22.90 -1.67 -29.11
C GLN A 320 -23.77 -0.73 -28.26
N ARG A 321 -23.36 -0.42 -27.01
CA ARG A 321 -24.04 0.56 -26.17
C ARG A 321 -24.02 1.95 -26.80
N ALA A 322 -22.85 2.42 -27.26
CA ALA A 322 -22.72 3.73 -27.89
C ALA A 322 -23.63 3.88 -29.12
N GLN A 323 -23.71 2.83 -29.96
CA GLN A 323 -24.63 2.80 -31.10
C GLN A 323 -26.10 2.84 -30.66
N ARG A 324 -26.46 2.14 -29.59
CA ARG A 324 -27.82 2.13 -29.04
C ARG A 324 -28.23 3.51 -28.54
N VAL A 325 -27.39 4.15 -27.71
CA VAL A 325 -27.63 5.50 -27.20
C VAL A 325 -27.81 6.48 -28.36
N ARG A 326 -26.95 6.41 -29.39
CA ARG A 326 -27.06 7.26 -30.58
C ARG A 326 -28.36 7.05 -31.35
N ARG A 327 -28.81 5.80 -31.53
CA ARG A 327 -30.10 5.49 -32.18
C ARG A 327 -31.27 6.03 -31.37
N GLU A 328 -31.24 5.85 -30.05
CA GLU A 328 -32.27 6.39 -29.16
C GLU A 328 -32.32 7.92 -29.19
N GLU A 329 -31.17 8.60 -29.25
CA GLU A 329 -31.11 10.06 -29.42
C GLU A 329 -31.70 10.50 -30.77
N MET A 330 -31.44 9.77 -31.85
CA MET A 330 -32.05 10.04 -33.16
C MET A 330 -33.57 9.79 -33.16
N ASP A 331 -34.05 8.73 -32.50
CA ASP A 331 -35.47 8.42 -32.35
C ASP A 331 -36.19 9.49 -31.50
N ILE A 332 -35.53 10.04 -30.49
CA ILE A 332 -36.06 11.17 -29.70
C ILE A 332 -36.06 12.46 -30.54
N ALA A 333 -34.97 12.76 -31.25
CA ALA A 333 -34.85 13.98 -32.05
C ALA A 333 -35.82 14.00 -33.25
N SER A 334 -36.09 12.84 -33.84
CA SER A 334 -37.09 12.68 -34.92
C SER A 334 -38.53 12.69 -34.43
N GLY A 335 -38.76 12.72 -33.10
CA GLY A 335 -40.10 12.71 -32.50
C GLY A 335 -40.79 11.33 -32.51
N LYS A 336 -40.09 10.28 -32.96
CA LYS A 336 -40.57 8.88 -32.90
C LYS A 336 -40.76 8.42 -31.46
N VAL A 337 -39.91 8.89 -30.54
CA VAL A 337 -40.05 8.71 -29.09
C VAL A 337 -40.40 10.06 -28.46
N LYS A 338 -41.60 10.16 -27.89
CA LYS A 338 -42.03 11.35 -27.14
C LYS A 338 -41.56 11.23 -25.70
N MET A 339 -40.82 12.24 -25.24
CA MET A 339 -40.29 12.31 -23.87
C MET A 339 -40.47 13.73 -23.34
N ALA A 340 -40.86 13.89 -22.07
CA ALA A 340 -40.97 15.22 -21.47
C ALA A 340 -39.58 15.88 -21.39
N PRO A 341 -39.47 17.21 -21.48
CA PRO A 341 -38.17 17.90 -21.43
C PRO A 341 -37.34 17.57 -20.19
N ARG A 342 -38.00 17.44 -19.04
CA ARG A 342 -37.36 17.05 -17.77
C ARG A 342 -36.80 15.62 -17.81
N ASP A 343 -37.55 14.69 -18.40
CA ASP A 343 -37.15 13.29 -18.51
C ASP A 343 -36.01 13.12 -19.52
N LEU A 344 -36.01 13.93 -20.59
CA LEU A 344 -34.93 13.97 -21.57
C LEU A 344 -33.62 14.45 -20.94
N GLN A 345 -33.67 15.52 -20.13
CA GLN A 345 -32.50 16.02 -19.41
C GLN A 345 -31.98 14.97 -18.41
N ALA A 346 -32.87 14.32 -17.66
CA ALA A 346 -32.52 13.26 -16.72
C ALA A 346 -31.94 12.02 -17.43
N LYS A 347 -32.44 11.67 -18.62
CA LYS A 347 -31.88 10.61 -19.46
C LYS A 347 -30.46 10.96 -19.91
N ARG A 348 -30.25 12.13 -20.52
CA ARG A 348 -28.93 12.59 -20.96
C ARG A 348 -27.91 12.60 -19.82
N ALA A 349 -28.30 13.06 -18.64
CA ALA A 349 -27.43 13.05 -17.46
C ALA A 349 -27.00 11.62 -17.07
N ARG A 350 -27.93 10.65 -17.11
CA ARG A 350 -27.62 9.23 -16.87
C ARG A 350 -26.68 8.65 -17.94
N ASP A 351 -26.97 8.93 -19.22
CA ASP A 351 -26.18 8.42 -20.34
C ASP A 351 -24.75 8.95 -20.31
N ILE A 352 -24.55 10.22 -19.94
CA ILE A 352 -23.23 10.84 -19.73
C ILE A 352 -22.51 10.18 -18.56
N ALA A 353 -23.18 10.01 -17.41
CA ALA A 353 -22.58 9.40 -16.23
C ALA A 353 -22.11 7.97 -16.50
N GLU A 354 -22.94 7.17 -17.18
CA GLU A 354 -22.57 5.82 -17.59
C GLU A 354 -21.42 5.81 -18.60
N THR A 355 -21.40 6.74 -19.57
CA THR A 355 -20.31 6.85 -20.55
C THR A 355 -18.98 7.17 -19.87
N GLN A 356 -18.97 8.02 -18.84
CA GLN A 356 -17.76 8.26 -18.03
C GLN A 356 -17.29 7.00 -17.28
N LEU A 357 -18.20 6.13 -16.82
CA LEU A 357 -17.81 4.86 -16.20
C LEU A 357 -17.16 3.90 -17.22
N VAL A 358 -17.68 3.86 -18.44
CA VAL A 358 -17.09 3.08 -19.54
C VAL A 358 -15.69 3.59 -19.88
N GLU A 359 -15.50 4.91 -19.99
CA GLU A 359 -14.17 5.49 -20.25
C GLU A 359 -13.17 5.21 -19.13
N ARG A 360 -13.63 5.29 -17.87
CA ARG A 360 -12.79 4.89 -16.72
C ARG A 360 -12.35 3.44 -16.82
N ALA A 361 -13.28 2.51 -17.10
CA ALA A 361 -12.95 1.10 -17.27
C ALA A 361 -11.96 0.88 -18.43
N ARG A 362 -12.17 1.54 -19.58
CA ARG A 362 -11.26 1.50 -20.73
C ARG A 362 -9.84 1.94 -20.37
N ASN A 363 -9.71 3.05 -19.66
CA ASN A 363 -8.40 3.57 -19.23
C ASN A 363 -7.70 2.62 -18.25
N ARG A 364 -8.45 1.94 -17.38
CA ARG A 364 -7.90 0.91 -16.50
C ARG A 364 -7.43 -0.33 -17.27
N PHE A 365 -8.19 -0.80 -18.24
CA PHE A 365 -7.75 -1.90 -19.12
C PHE A 365 -6.46 -1.56 -19.84
N MET A 366 -6.36 -0.37 -20.44
CA MET A 366 -5.12 0.08 -21.12
C MET A 366 -3.93 0.11 -20.17
N ARG A 367 -4.12 0.64 -18.95
CA ARG A 367 -3.04 0.68 -17.94
C ARG A 367 -2.57 -0.71 -17.53
N VAL A 368 -3.50 -1.64 -17.31
CA VAL A 368 -3.15 -3.02 -16.93
C VAL A 368 -2.45 -3.75 -18.07
N MET A 369 -2.96 -3.65 -19.31
CA MET A 369 -2.32 -4.26 -20.47
C MET A 369 -0.92 -3.70 -20.72
N GLU A 370 -0.74 -2.38 -20.62
CA GLU A 370 0.58 -1.78 -20.82
C GLU A 370 1.57 -2.19 -19.72
N GLY A 371 1.12 -2.23 -18.47
CA GLY A 371 1.94 -2.74 -17.36
C GLY A 371 2.33 -4.20 -17.53
N LEU A 372 1.44 -5.06 -18.04
CA LEU A 372 1.76 -6.46 -18.34
C LEU A 372 2.78 -6.58 -19.48
N ARG A 373 2.68 -5.74 -20.52
CA ARG A 373 3.66 -5.73 -21.63
C ARG A 373 5.06 -5.33 -21.18
N ILE A 374 5.16 -4.38 -20.24
CA ILE A 374 6.44 -3.98 -19.67
C ILE A 374 7.04 -5.15 -18.87
N LEU A 375 6.24 -5.79 -18.01
CA LEU A 375 6.69 -6.93 -17.20
C LEU A 375 7.03 -8.19 -18.00
N MET A 376 6.50 -8.33 -19.22
CA MET A 376 6.90 -9.41 -20.13
C MET A 376 8.23 -9.16 -20.84
N ARG A 377 8.75 -7.92 -20.83
CA ARG A 377 10.02 -7.56 -21.47
C ARG A 377 11.21 -7.59 -20.49
N THR A 378 10.93 -7.55 -19.19
CA THR A 378 11.88 -7.71 -18.09
C THR A 378 11.99 -9.19 -17.72
#